data_AF-A0A8X6FRB6-F1
#
_entry.id   AF-A0A8X6FRB6-F1
#
_cell.length_a   1.000
_cell.length_b   1.000
_cell.length_c   1.000
_cell.angle_alpha   90.00
_cell.angle_beta   90.00
_cell.angle_gamma   90.00
#
_symmetry.space_group_name_H-M   'P 1'
#
loop_
_entity.id
_entity.type
_entity.pdbx_description
1 polymer ?
#
loop_
_entity_poly.entity_id
_entity_poly.type
_entity_poly.pdbx_seq_one_letter_code
_entity_poly.pdbx_strand_id
1 'polypeptide(L)'
;MTGFIAVHVGAGYHGESLRPLYMKTCKVACSEAISMLSDDCDAVEAVTKAVSVLEDCPLTNAGIGSNLTLLNTVECDAGIMDGASLNFGSVGALCNMQNPITVAKELLIEQKKGLLSGGRIPPCTLVSEGALKWALSHGFSYFNKSDLLTESSKNAYKKNKNLLEQMALSASQTSNPYVVEEPKYSENGLLDTVGAICVDSCGNVASAVSSGGLLLKHPGRIGQAPIYGAGCWAANSLDESRPSVACTVSGVGEYLMKTMFAKECSTTLYEKYNCVSALYDFFKEKYLDSIFLKNVDSKSAGVLALKHYANNSCELAWAHNTKTMILGYGSTKRRKPTCLVSMQPEYASDKAIIGGEKLL
;
A
#
# COMPACT_ATOMS: atom_id res chain seq x y z
N MET A 1 -22.52 -8.76 11.27
CA MET A 1 -21.71 -7.87 12.13
C MET A 1 -21.54 -6.52 11.45
N THR A 2 -20.94 -5.54 12.13
CA THR A 2 -20.60 -4.25 11.52
C THR A 2 -19.42 -4.44 10.57
N GLY A 3 -19.61 -4.31 9.26
CA GLY A 3 -18.47 -4.19 8.33
C GLY A 3 -17.68 -2.90 8.56
N PHE A 4 -16.35 -2.97 8.48
CA PHE A 4 -15.43 -1.86 8.70
C PHE A 4 -14.34 -1.80 7.63
N ILE A 5 -13.98 -0.59 7.21
CA ILE A 5 -12.92 -0.33 6.23
C ILE A 5 -11.99 0.76 6.74
N ALA A 6 -10.69 0.60 6.49
CA ALA A 6 -9.70 1.66 6.64
C ALA A 6 -8.75 1.69 5.43
N VAL A 7 -8.31 2.89 5.05
CA VAL A 7 -7.45 3.15 3.90
C VAL A 7 -6.32 4.11 4.24
N HIS A 8 -5.22 4.08 3.50
CA HIS A 8 -4.21 5.14 3.48
C HIS A 8 -3.86 5.58 2.06
N VAL A 9 -3.39 6.81 1.93
CA VAL A 9 -2.83 7.37 0.67
C VAL A 9 -1.32 7.62 0.75
N GLY A 10 -0.66 6.91 1.66
CA GLY A 10 0.79 6.80 1.72
C GLY A 10 1.35 7.37 3.02
N ALA A 11 2.56 6.92 3.34
CA ALA A 11 3.39 7.45 4.41
C ALA A 11 4.60 8.11 3.75
N GLY A 12 4.78 9.41 4.00
CA GLY A 12 5.77 10.23 3.31
C GLY A 12 5.57 11.70 3.63
N TYR A 13 5.49 12.53 2.61
CA TYR A 13 5.20 13.96 2.76
C TYR A 13 3.99 14.37 1.92
N HIS A 14 2.96 14.92 2.57
CA HIS A 14 1.80 15.51 1.92
C HIS A 14 1.85 17.03 2.12
N GLY A 15 2.07 17.78 1.03
CA GLY A 15 2.04 19.23 1.01
C GLY A 15 0.71 19.79 1.54
N GLU A 16 0.76 20.85 2.34
CA GLU A 16 -0.39 21.35 3.10
C GLU A 16 -1.61 21.66 2.24
N SER A 17 -1.39 22.25 1.07
CA SER A 17 -2.43 22.59 0.09
C SER A 17 -3.15 21.37 -0.48
N LEU A 18 -2.48 20.21 -0.56
CA LEU A 18 -3.03 18.97 -1.12
C LEU A 18 -3.69 18.08 -0.07
N ARG A 19 -3.40 18.25 1.22
CA ARG A 19 -3.96 17.42 2.31
C ARG A 19 -5.50 17.34 2.27
N PRO A 20 -6.26 18.42 2.02
CA PRO A 20 -7.73 18.33 1.91
C PRO A 20 -8.19 17.44 0.76
N LEU A 21 -7.46 17.42 -0.37
CA LEU A 21 -7.78 16.59 -1.52
C LEU A 21 -7.49 15.11 -1.22
N TYR A 22 -6.34 14.80 -0.61
CA TYR A 22 -6.02 13.45 -0.15
C TYR A 22 -7.05 12.92 0.85
N MET A 23 -7.46 13.74 1.82
CA MET A 23 -8.52 13.36 2.77
C MET A 23 -9.86 13.15 2.05
N LYS A 24 -10.20 13.96 1.03
CA LYS A 24 -11.39 13.73 0.21
C LYS A 24 -11.32 12.39 -0.51
N THR A 25 -10.18 12.04 -1.10
CA THR A 25 -9.95 10.75 -1.75
C THR A 25 -10.15 9.58 -0.78
N CYS A 26 -9.57 9.64 0.43
CA CYS A 26 -9.82 8.64 1.47
C CYS A 26 -11.31 8.52 1.84
N LYS A 27 -12.04 9.65 1.94
CA LYS A 27 -13.49 9.61 2.22
C LYS A 27 -14.26 8.91 1.11
N VAL A 28 -13.94 9.16 -0.16
CA VAL A 28 -14.62 8.52 -1.29
C VAL A 28 -14.33 7.01 -1.26
N ALA A 29 -13.06 6.61 -1.12
CA ALA A 29 -12.69 5.20 -1.05
C ALA A 29 -13.40 4.45 0.09
N CYS A 30 -13.42 5.03 1.30
CA CYS A 30 -14.16 4.45 2.42
C CYS A 30 -15.67 4.41 2.15
N SER A 31 -16.26 5.45 1.55
CA SER A 31 -17.72 5.50 1.32
C SER A 31 -18.17 4.44 0.33
N GLU A 32 -17.42 4.24 -0.75
CA GLU A 32 -17.69 3.20 -1.76
C GLU A 32 -17.58 1.80 -1.16
N ALA A 33 -16.53 1.54 -0.38
CA ALA A 33 -16.35 0.26 0.30
C ALA A 33 -17.41 0.00 1.38
N ILE A 34 -17.82 1.03 2.15
CA ILE A 34 -18.93 0.91 3.11
C ILE A 34 -20.25 0.59 2.41
N SER A 35 -20.48 1.14 1.22
CA SER A 35 -21.66 0.80 0.42
C SER A 35 -21.65 -0.69 0.08
N MET A 36 -20.54 -1.21 -0.46
CA MET A 36 -20.41 -2.64 -0.77
C MET A 36 -20.59 -3.53 0.45
N LEU A 37 -19.99 -3.16 1.59
CA LEU A 37 -20.16 -3.89 2.84
C LEU A 37 -21.59 -3.83 3.39
N SER A 38 -22.35 -2.79 3.05
CA SER A 38 -23.77 -2.69 3.43
C SER A 38 -24.66 -3.59 2.56
N ASP A 39 -24.17 -3.97 1.38
CA ASP A 39 -24.80 -4.88 0.43
C ASP A 39 -24.23 -6.32 0.57
N ASP A 40 -23.68 -6.65 1.75
CA ASP A 40 -23.11 -7.96 2.12
C ASP A 40 -22.02 -8.49 1.18
N CYS A 41 -21.28 -7.60 0.51
CA CYS A 41 -20.05 -7.99 -0.20
C CYS A 41 -18.95 -8.41 0.78
N ASP A 42 -18.10 -9.35 0.34
CA ASP A 42 -17.00 -9.85 1.14
C ASP A 42 -15.86 -8.82 1.32
N ALA A 43 -14.97 -9.10 2.27
CA ALA A 43 -13.86 -8.22 2.60
C ALA A 43 -12.90 -7.98 1.41
N VAL A 44 -12.72 -8.96 0.51
CA VAL A 44 -11.82 -8.89 -0.64
C VAL A 44 -12.36 -7.91 -1.67
N GLU A 45 -13.65 -7.97 -1.97
CA GLU A 45 -14.32 -7.03 -2.86
C GLU A 45 -14.27 -5.60 -2.30
N ALA A 46 -14.52 -5.44 -0.99
CA ALA A 46 -14.49 -4.14 -0.34
C ALA A 46 -13.09 -3.47 -0.38
N VAL A 47 -12.00 -4.20 -0.07
CA VAL A 47 -10.64 -3.63 -0.19
C VAL A 47 -10.25 -3.38 -1.64
N THR A 48 -10.69 -4.22 -2.58
CA THR A 48 -10.42 -4.04 -4.02
C THR A 48 -11.06 -2.76 -4.51
N LYS A 49 -12.33 -2.52 -4.18
CA LYS A 49 -13.02 -1.27 -4.55
C LYS A 49 -12.37 -0.05 -3.91
N ALA A 50 -12.04 -0.13 -2.62
CA ALA A 50 -11.37 0.97 -1.92
C ALA A 50 -10.06 1.33 -2.64
N VAL A 51 -9.18 0.36 -2.91
CA VAL A 51 -7.91 0.61 -3.60
C VAL A 51 -8.10 1.05 -5.05
N SER A 52 -9.10 0.54 -5.77
CA SER A 52 -9.40 0.98 -7.14
C SER A 52 -9.76 2.48 -7.18
N VAL A 53 -10.56 2.96 -6.21
CA VAL A 53 -10.86 4.40 -6.07
C VAL A 53 -9.59 5.21 -5.79
N LEU A 54 -8.65 4.66 -5.03
CA LEU A 54 -7.36 5.31 -4.79
C LEU A 54 -6.50 5.33 -6.05
N GLU A 55 -6.42 4.22 -6.80
CA GLU A 55 -5.72 4.10 -8.09
C GLU A 55 -6.29 5.00 -9.18
N ASP A 56 -7.60 5.27 -9.15
CA ASP A 56 -8.24 6.21 -10.08
C ASP A 56 -7.96 7.68 -9.72
N CYS A 57 -7.44 7.94 -8.52
CA CYS A 57 -7.13 9.29 -8.07
C CYS A 57 -5.79 9.77 -8.64
N PRO A 58 -5.77 10.82 -9.50
CA PRO A 58 -4.56 11.28 -10.20
C PRO A 58 -3.50 11.90 -9.27
N LEU A 59 -3.82 12.07 -7.99
CA LEU A 59 -2.90 12.58 -6.96
C LEU A 59 -2.07 11.46 -6.32
N THR A 60 -2.48 10.21 -6.46
CA THR A 60 -1.80 9.10 -5.80
C THR A 60 -0.76 8.46 -6.72
N ASN A 61 0.26 7.86 -6.12
CA ASN A 61 1.25 7.07 -6.84
C ASN A 61 0.82 5.60 -6.91
N ALA A 62 -0.30 5.35 -7.57
CA ALA A 62 -0.84 4.02 -7.86
C ALA A 62 -1.84 4.14 -9.03
N GLY A 63 -1.89 3.17 -9.95
CA GLY A 63 -2.75 3.26 -11.13
C GLY A 63 -2.52 4.55 -11.93
N ILE A 64 -3.56 5.37 -12.10
CA ILE A 64 -3.50 6.67 -12.77
C ILE A 64 -2.69 7.66 -11.92
N GLY A 65 -1.70 8.31 -12.55
CA GLY A 65 -0.84 9.27 -11.85
C GLY A 65 0.40 8.66 -11.21
N SER A 66 0.61 7.35 -11.39
CA SER A 66 1.83 6.64 -11.00
C SER A 66 3.10 7.33 -11.50
N ASN A 67 4.15 7.20 -10.68
CA ASN A 67 5.50 7.59 -11.02
C ASN A 67 6.01 6.89 -12.28
N LEU A 68 6.88 7.58 -13.01
CA LEU A 68 7.39 7.12 -14.30
C LEU A 68 8.78 6.50 -14.17
N THR A 69 9.00 5.41 -14.89
CA THR A 69 10.31 4.73 -15.00
C THR A 69 11.34 5.60 -15.72
N LEU A 70 12.61 5.16 -15.74
CA LEU A 70 13.68 5.79 -16.56
C LEU A 70 13.35 5.87 -18.05
N LEU A 71 12.47 5.00 -18.55
CA LEU A 71 12.02 4.97 -19.94
C LEU A 71 10.69 5.69 -20.15
N ASN A 72 10.27 6.50 -19.17
CA ASN A 72 9.00 7.23 -19.23
C ASN A 72 7.81 6.25 -19.38
N THR A 73 7.82 5.08 -18.75
CA THR A 73 6.67 4.15 -18.75
C THR A 73 5.98 4.16 -17.39
N VAL A 74 4.71 3.76 -17.35
CA VAL A 74 3.97 3.47 -16.11
C VAL A 74 4.07 1.96 -15.87
N GLU A 75 4.56 1.59 -14.70
CA GLU A 75 4.67 0.20 -14.24
C GLU A 75 4.20 0.15 -12.80
N CYS A 76 3.14 -0.59 -12.53
CA CYS A 76 2.52 -0.66 -11.22
C CYS A 76 2.75 -2.01 -10.56
N ASP A 77 2.77 -1.98 -9.23
CA ASP A 77 2.86 -3.12 -8.36
C ASP A 77 1.64 -3.15 -7.44
N ALA A 78 0.95 -4.28 -7.34
CA ALA A 78 -0.20 -4.43 -6.45
C ALA A 78 -0.30 -5.85 -5.86
N GLY A 79 -0.84 -5.94 -4.64
CA GLY A 79 -1.03 -7.18 -3.92
C GLY A 79 -2.29 -7.17 -3.06
N ILE A 80 -2.92 -8.33 -2.92
CA ILE A 80 -4.13 -8.52 -2.13
C ILE A 80 -4.10 -9.88 -1.43
N MET A 81 -4.57 -9.92 -0.18
CA MET A 81 -4.64 -11.14 0.63
C MET A 81 -6.02 -11.28 1.26
N ASP A 82 -6.56 -12.49 1.20
CA ASP A 82 -7.79 -12.88 1.89
C ASP A 82 -7.46 -13.61 3.18
N GLY A 83 -7.94 -13.11 4.31
CA GLY A 83 -7.70 -13.71 5.61
C GLY A 83 -8.45 -15.02 5.84
N ALA A 84 -9.55 -15.27 5.13
CA ALA A 84 -10.33 -16.50 5.29
C ALA A 84 -9.68 -17.69 4.58
N SER A 85 -9.31 -17.52 3.30
CA SER A 85 -8.66 -18.57 2.51
C SER A 85 -7.13 -18.59 2.65
N LEU A 86 -6.54 -17.51 3.16
CA LEU A 86 -5.09 -17.26 3.16
C LEU A 86 -4.47 -17.17 1.75
N ASN A 87 -5.28 -17.13 0.70
CA ASN A 87 -4.80 -16.92 -0.67
C ASN A 87 -4.30 -15.48 -0.84
N PHE A 88 -3.29 -15.34 -1.70
CA PHE A 88 -2.68 -14.08 -2.05
C PHE A 88 -2.61 -13.95 -3.57
N GLY A 89 -2.94 -12.77 -4.10
CA GLY A 89 -2.80 -12.45 -5.51
C GLY A 89 -1.96 -11.20 -5.70
N SER A 90 -1.08 -11.17 -6.69
CA SER A 90 -0.28 -9.98 -6.98
C SER A 90 0.18 -9.84 -8.42
N VAL A 91 0.44 -8.59 -8.79
CA VAL A 91 1.02 -8.21 -10.08
C VAL A 91 2.17 -7.25 -9.87
N GLY A 92 3.30 -7.49 -10.54
CA GLY A 92 4.49 -6.63 -10.45
C GLY A 92 4.92 -6.08 -11.80
N ALA A 93 5.42 -4.85 -11.84
CA ALA A 93 5.80 -4.14 -13.05
C ALA A 93 4.72 -4.21 -14.16
N LEU A 94 3.44 -4.22 -13.76
CA LEU A 94 2.30 -4.32 -14.67
C LEU A 94 2.09 -2.97 -15.36
N CYS A 95 2.10 -2.97 -16.68
CA CYS A 95 1.86 -1.81 -17.51
C CYS A 95 0.46 -1.85 -18.15
N ASN A 96 0.01 -0.69 -18.66
CA ASN A 96 -1.18 -0.58 -19.51
C ASN A 96 -2.50 -1.03 -18.87
N MET A 97 -2.59 -1.02 -17.54
CA MET A 97 -3.79 -1.36 -16.77
C MET A 97 -4.17 -0.18 -15.88
N GLN A 98 -5.46 0.18 -15.88
CA GLN A 98 -5.98 1.26 -15.03
C GLN A 98 -5.90 0.88 -13.55
N ASN A 99 -6.40 -0.31 -13.19
CA ASN A 99 -6.49 -0.77 -11.80
C ASN A 99 -5.71 -2.08 -11.56
N PRO A 100 -4.39 -2.01 -11.34
CA PRO A 100 -3.57 -3.18 -11.01
C PRO A 100 -4.15 -4.07 -9.89
N ILE A 101 -4.79 -3.49 -8.88
CA ILE A 101 -5.38 -4.28 -7.78
C ILE A 101 -6.48 -5.24 -8.24
N THR A 102 -7.22 -4.90 -9.30
CA THR A 102 -8.28 -5.76 -9.83
C THR A 102 -7.74 -7.00 -10.52
N VAL A 103 -6.57 -6.89 -11.16
CA VAL A 103 -5.84 -8.05 -11.73
C VAL A 103 -5.27 -8.93 -10.62
N ALA A 104 -4.72 -8.32 -9.56
CA ALA A 104 -4.28 -9.05 -8.38
C ALA A 104 -5.43 -9.80 -7.69
N LYS A 105 -6.63 -9.19 -7.60
CA LYS A 105 -7.84 -9.86 -7.10
C LYS A 105 -8.19 -11.07 -7.96
N GLU A 106 -8.18 -10.95 -9.29
CA GLU A 106 -8.54 -12.08 -10.16
C GLU A 106 -7.58 -13.27 -9.98
N LEU A 107 -6.28 -13.02 -9.80
CA LEU A 107 -5.33 -14.09 -9.46
C LEU A 107 -5.66 -14.79 -8.14
N LEU A 108 -6.12 -14.05 -7.13
CA LEU A 108 -6.59 -14.61 -5.86
C LEU A 108 -7.86 -15.46 -6.06
N ILE A 109 -8.80 -14.98 -6.88
CA ILE A 109 -10.05 -15.68 -7.20
C ILE A 109 -9.78 -16.98 -7.99
N GLU A 110 -8.86 -16.97 -8.96
CA GLU A 110 -8.47 -18.17 -9.69
C GLU A 110 -7.90 -19.26 -8.78
N GLN A 111 -7.12 -18.89 -7.75
CA GLN A 111 -6.66 -19.85 -6.74
C GLN A 111 -7.82 -20.50 -5.97
N LYS A 112 -8.90 -19.76 -5.69
CA LYS A 112 -10.10 -20.29 -5.03
C LYS A 112 -10.88 -21.27 -5.91
N LYS A 113 -10.73 -21.21 -7.24
CA LYS A 113 -11.36 -22.16 -8.18
C LYS A 113 -10.71 -23.55 -8.15
N GLY A 114 -9.55 -23.68 -7.50
CA GLY A 114 -8.83 -24.94 -7.32
C GLY A 114 -7.71 -25.13 -8.33
N LEU A 115 -7.38 -26.39 -8.64
CA LEU A 115 -6.29 -26.72 -9.55
C LEU A 115 -6.66 -26.44 -11.00
N LEU A 116 -5.69 -25.95 -11.77
CA LEU A 116 -5.77 -25.87 -13.22
C LEU A 116 -5.72 -27.26 -13.87
N SER A 117 -5.94 -27.31 -15.19
CA SER A 117 -5.80 -28.52 -15.99
C SER A 117 -4.45 -29.24 -15.75
N GLY A 118 -4.54 -30.56 -15.55
CA GLY A 118 -3.38 -31.39 -15.23
C GLY A 118 -2.91 -31.28 -13.77
N GLY A 119 -3.74 -30.76 -12.85
CA GLY A 119 -3.42 -30.67 -11.42
C GLY A 119 -2.42 -29.55 -11.09
N ARG A 120 -2.26 -28.57 -11.99
CA ARG A 120 -1.30 -27.47 -11.81
C ARG A 120 -1.85 -26.43 -10.84
N ILE A 121 -0.99 -25.89 -9.99
CA ILE A 121 -1.34 -24.81 -9.06
C ILE A 121 -1.49 -23.49 -9.85
N PRO A 122 -2.59 -22.74 -9.69
CA PRO A 122 -2.73 -21.41 -10.29
C PRO A 122 -1.63 -20.45 -9.81
N PRO A 123 -1.17 -19.50 -10.66
CA PRO A 123 -0.20 -18.50 -10.24
C PRO A 123 -0.81 -17.55 -9.21
N CYS A 124 -0.07 -17.26 -8.14
CA CYS A 124 -0.41 -16.21 -7.18
C CYS A 124 0.26 -14.86 -7.50
N THR A 125 1.32 -14.86 -8.32
CA THR A 125 2.03 -13.65 -8.74
C THR A 125 2.37 -13.72 -10.22
N LEU A 126 2.05 -12.67 -10.97
CA LEU A 126 2.51 -12.48 -12.35
C LEU A 126 3.20 -11.14 -12.51
N VAL A 127 4.08 -11.01 -13.49
CA VAL A 127 4.83 -9.75 -13.70
C VAL A 127 4.89 -9.33 -15.17
N SER A 128 5.08 -8.04 -15.38
CA SER A 128 5.38 -7.43 -16.68
C SER A 128 4.42 -7.88 -17.80
N GLU A 129 4.95 -8.18 -18.99
CA GLU A 129 4.17 -8.58 -20.16
C GLU A 129 3.34 -9.86 -19.91
N GLY A 130 3.83 -10.78 -19.08
CA GLY A 130 3.10 -11.99 -18.71
C GLY A 130 1.82 -11.67 -17.93
N ALA A 131 1.90 -10.75 -16.96
CA ALA A 131 0.73 -10.28 -16.22
C ALA A 131 -0.26 -9.56 -17.14
N LEU A 132 0.23 -8.71 -18.05
CA LEU A 132 -0.63 -8.01 -19.01
C LEU A 132 -1.37 -8.98 -19.93
N LYS A 133 -0.65 -9.91 -20.57
CA LYS A 133 -1.26 -10.91 -21.46
C LYS A 133 -2.31 -11.76 -20.74
N TRP A 134 -2.01 -12.14 -19.50
CA TRP A 134 -2.94 -12.87 -18.66
C TRP A 134 -4.18 -12.04 -18.33
N ALA A 135 -4.02 -10.77 -17.94
CA ALA A 135 -5.16 -9.88 -17.68
C ALA A 135 -6.04 -9.73 -18.93
N LEU A 136 -5.45 -9.49 -20.09
CA LEU A 136 -6.19 -9.39 -21.35
C LEU A 136 -6.96 -10.68 -21.67
N SER A 137 -6.39 -11.86 -21.40
CA SER A 137 -7.09 -13.13 -21.60
C SER A 137 -8.22 -13.39 -20.60
N HIS A 138 -8.30 -12.63 -19.51
CA HIS A 138 -9.37 -12.67 -18.51
C HIS A 138 -10.36 -11.50 -18.67
N GLY A 139 -10.31 -10.79 -19.81
CA GLY A 139 -11.29 -9.76 -20.17
C GLY A 139 -11.00 -8.36 -19.63
N PHE A 140 -9.82 -8.12 -19.06
CA PHE A 140 -9.40 -6.77 -18.68
C PHE A 140 -9.12 -5.90 -19.91
N SER A 141 -9.48 -4.62 -19.84
CA SER A 141 -9.27 -3.65 -20.91
C SER A 141 -7.83 -3.14 -20.96
N TYR A 142 -7.24 -3.08 -22.15
CA TYR A 142 -5.95 -2.41 -22.37
C TYR A 142 -6.09 -0.88 -22.30
N PHE A 143 -5.19 -0.21 -21.59
CA PHE A 143 -5.10 1.25 -21.52
C PHE A 143 -3.81 1.73 -22.16
N ASN A 144 -3.88 2.80 -22.96
CA ASN A 144 -2.68 3.42 -23.50
C ASN A 144 -1.93 4.14 -22.39
N LYS A 145 -0.62 4.31 -22.57
CA LYS A 145 0.20 5.12 -21.67
C LYS A 145 -0.41 6.51 -21.46
N SER A 146 -0.94 7.16 -22.49
CA SER A 146 -1.57 8.48 -22.39
C SER A 146 -2.71 8.54 -21.38
N ASP A 147 -3.43 7.43 -21.20
CA ASP A 147 -4.63 7.33 -20.38
C ASP A 147 -4.28 7.23 -18.89
N LEU A 148 -3.05 6.79 -18.58
CA LEU A 148 -2.54 6.60 -17.22
C LEU A 148 -1.69 7.78 -16.72
N LEU A 149 -1.29 8.69 -17.62
CA LEU A 149 -0.45 9.83 -17.29
C LEU A 149 -1.25 11.04 -16.80
N THR A 150 -0.72 11.73 -15.79
CA THR A 150 -1.23 13.03 -15.35
C THR A 150 -0.21 14.12 -15.66
N GLU A 151 -0.64 15.37 -15.73
CA GLU A 151 0.29 16.49 -15.90
C GLU A 151 1.28 16.56 -14.73
N SER A 152 0.84 16.21 -13.52
CA SER A 152 1.69 16.13 -12.34
C SER A 152 2.82 15.10 -12.52
N SER A 153 2.49 13.86 -12.92
CA SER A 153 3.50 12.80 -13.08
C SER A 153 4.47 13.09 -14.23
N LYS A 154 3.98 13.66 -15.34
CA LYS A 154 4.83 14.12 -16.45
C LYS A 154 5.81 15.21 -16.00
N ASN A 155 5.34 16.20 -15.24
CA ASN A 155 6.17 17.30 -14.76
C ASN A 155 7.21 16.81 -13.74
N ALA A 156 6.82 15.93 -12.82
CA ALA A 156 7.74 15.29 -11.88
C ALA A 156 8.84 14.50 -12.62
N TYR A 157 8.47 13.71 -13.64
CA TYR A 157 9.44 12.98 -14.47
C TYR A 157 10.43 13.92 -15.16
N LYS A 158 9.94 14.93 -15.91
CA LYS A 158 10.80 15.88 -16.63
C LYS A 158 11.78 16.59 -15.69
N LYS A 159 11.28 17.10 -14.56
CA LYS A 159 12.11 17.79 -13.57
C LYS A 159 13.22 16.89 -13.05
N ASN A 160 12.89 15.68 -12.60
CA ASN A 160 13.88 14.79 -11.99
C ASN A 160 14.83 14.16 -13.03
N LYS A 161 14.37 13.93 -14.27
CA LYS A 161 15.22 13.45 -15.36
C LYS A 161 16.30 14.47 -15.70
N ASN A 162 15.93 15.75 -15.80
CA ASN A 162 16.88 16.83 -16.05
C ASN A 162 17.90 16.96 -14.92
N LEU A 163 17.47 16.84 -13.65
CA LEU A 163 18.38 16.87 -12.50
C LEU A 163 19.38 15.70 -12.54
N LEU A 164 18.91 14.49 -12.87
CA LEU A 164 19.77 13.31 -12.99
C LEU A 164 20.81 13.47 -14.10
N GLU A 165 20.43 14.02 -15.25
CA GLU A 165 21.33 14.30 -16.38
C GLU A 165 22.38 15.37 -16.03
N GLN A 166 21.98 16.44 -15.34
CA GLN A 166 22.91 17.47 -14.85
C GLN A 166 23.92 16.89 -13.84
N MET A 167 23.46 16.05 -12.92
CA MET A 167 24.34 15.38 -11.96
C MET A 167 25.35 14.46 -12.67
N ALA A 168 24.90 13.67 -13.66
CA ALA A 168 25.77 12.81 -14.44
C ALA A 168 26.87 13.60 -15.18
N LEU A 169 26.51 14.74 -15.78
CA LEU A 169 27.46 15.64 -16.46
C LEU A 169 28.49 16.22 -15.47
N SER A 170 28.07 16.60 -14.28
CA SER A 170 28.95 17.16 -13.24
C SER A 170 29.90 16.12 -12.64
N ALA A 171 29.44 14.87 -12.44
CA ALA A 171 30.26 13.77 -11.93
C ALA A 171 31.36 13.35 -12.91
N SER A 172 31.15 13.54 -14.22
CA SER A 172 32.19 13.36 -15.24
C SER A 172 33.24 14.50 -15.29
N GLN A 173 33.06 15.60 -14.55
CA GLN A 173 33.96 16.77 -14.55
C GLN A 173 34.68 17.02 -13.21
N THR A 174 34.31 16.33 -12.13
CA THR A 174 34.94 16.51 -10.80
C THR A 174 35.37 15.17 -10.18
N SER A 175 36.55 15.14 -9.57
CA SER A 175 37.15 13.97 -8.91
C SER A 175 36.68 13.74 -7.46
N ASN A 176 35.64 14.46 -7.00
CA ASN A 176 35.18 14.38 -5.61
C ASN A 176 33.65 14.15 -5.52
N PRO A 177 33.20 12.90 -5.35
CA PRO A 177 31.78 12.52 -5.53
C PRO A 177 30.87 12.70 -4.29
N TYR A 178 31.31 13.41 -3.24
CA TYR A 178 30.62 13.44 -1.94
C TYR A 178 30.12 14.82 -1.50
N VAL A 179 29.28 15.47 -2.32
CA VAL A 179 28.31 16.46 -1.80
C VAL A 179 27.00 16.28 -2.55
N VAL A 180 26.18 15.34 -2.10
CA VAL A 180 24.77 15.28 -2.50
C VAL A 180 24.02 16.07 -1.43
N GLU A 181 23.62 17.31 -1.74
CA GLU A 181 22.62 17.99 -0.90
C GLU A 181 21.38 17.10 -0.84
N GLU A 182 20.82 16.89 0.36
CA GLU A 182 19.56 16.15 0.50
C GLU A 182 18.52 16.75 -0.46
N PRO A 183 17.80 15.92 -1.23
CA PRO A 183 16.78 16.43 -2.13
C PRO A 183 15.76 17.22 -1.32
N LYS A 184 15.75 18.55 -1.52
CA LYS A 184 14.72 19.43 -0.95
C LYS A 184 13.36 18.85 -1.33
N TYR A 185 12.59 18.45 -0.32
CA TYR A 185 11.23 17.93 -0.48
C TYR A 185 10.48 18.78 -1.49
N SER A 186 10.10 18.19 -2.63
CA SER A 186 9.25 18.90 -3.59
C SER A 186 7.85 19.05 -3.00
N GLU A 187 7.18 20.18 -3.24
CA GLU A 187 5.78 20.40 -2.86
C GLU A 187 4.83 19.28 -3.33
N ASN A 188 5.25 18.51 -4.36
CA ASN A 188 4.48 17.42 -4.95
C ASN A 188 4.50 16.09 -4.18
N GLY A 189 5.13 16.03 -3.00
CA GLY A 189 5.05 14.87 -2.11
C GLY A 189 5.86 13.64 -2.56
N LEU A 190 6.53 13.01 -1.61
CA LEU A 190 7.09 11.67 -1.77
C LEU A 190 5.98 10.69 -1.34
N LEU A 191 5.07 10.39 -2.26
CA LEU A 191 3.99 9.43 -2.03
C LEU A 191 4.27 8.19 -2.84
N ASP A 192 4.32 7.04 -2.17
CA ASP A 192 4.77 5.81 -2.81
C ASP A 192 3.69 4.76 -2.93
N THR A 193 2.62 4.80 -2.13
CA THR A 193 1.73 3.63 -2.00
C THR A 193 0.36 3.97 -1.41
N VAL A 194 -0.69 3.33 -1.92
CA VAL A 194 -2.05 3.35 -1.36
C VAL A 194 -2.42 1.95 -0.85
N GLY A 195 -3.33 1.87 0.11
CA GLY A 195 -3.69 0.58 0.68
C GLY A 195 -5.00 0.62 1.46
N ALA A 196 -5.61 -0.55 1.63
CA ALA A 196 -6.84 -0.74 2.37
C ALA A 196 -6.82 -2.02 3.20
N ILE A 197 -7.50 -1.99 4.34
CA ILE A 197 -7.79 -3.17 5.18
C ILE A 197 -9.28 -3.16 5.54
N CYS A 198 -9.87 -4.35 5.60
CA CYS A 198 -11.30 -4.51 5.83
C CYS A 198 -11.57 -5.64 6.81
N VAL A 199 -12.71 -5.55 7.51
CA VAL A 199 -13.43 -6.69 8.08
C VAL A 199 -14.88 -6.65 7.60
N ASP A 200 -15.39 -7.77 7.08
CA ASP A 200 -16.76 -7.89 6.57
C ASP A 200 -17.78 -8.24 7.68
N SER A 201 -19.05 -8.37 7.29
CA SER A 201 -20.15 -8.70 8.22
C SER A 201 -20.05 -10.12 8.79
N CYS A 202 -19.20 -10.98 8.23
CA CYS A 202 -18.90 -12.34 8.67
C CYS A 202 -17.65 -12.42 9.56
N GLY A 203 -16.93 -11.29 9.76
CA GLY A 203 -15.70 -11.26 10.54
C GLY A 203 -14.45 -11.67 9.76
N ASN A 204 -14.56 -11.84 8.44
CA ASN A 204 -13.39 -12.11 7.60
C ASN A 204 -12.61 -10.83 7.35
N VAL A 205 -11.29 -10.92 7.41
CA VAL A 205 -10.41 -9.79 7.13
C VAL A 205 -9.77 -9.89 5.75
N ALA A 206 -9.52 -8.76 5.11
CA ALA A 206 -8.76 -8.68 3.88
C ALA A 206 -7.82 -7.47 3.89
N SER A 207 -6.77 -7.53 3.08
CA SER A 207 -5.80 -6.44 2.93
C SER A 207 -5.35 -6.31 1.49
N ALA A 208 -5.20 -5.06 1.03
CA ALA A 208 -4.79 -4.71 -0.32
C ALA A 208 -3.80 -3.53 -0.31
N VAL A 209 -2.91 -3.52 -1.29
CA VAL A 209 -1.88 -2.49 -1.47
C VAL A 209 -1.60 -2.28 -2.97
N SER A 210 -1.37 -1.03 -3.39
CA SER A 210 -1.00 -0.68 -4.76
C SER A 210 -0.03 0.49 -4.82
N SER A 211 0.89 0.47 -5.78
CA SER A 211 1.99 1.42 -5.93
C SER A 211 2.45 1.56 -7.37
N GLY A 212 2.79 2.79 -7.81
CA GLY A 212 3.55 3.05 -9.03
C GLY A 212 5.07 2.90 -8.83
N GLY A 213 5.53 2.76 -7.59
CA GLY A 213 6.93 2.63 -7.21
C GLY A 213 7.71 3.95 -7.25
N LEU A 214 9.04 3.82 -7.17
CA LEU A 214 9.93 4.99 -7.15
C LEU A 214 9.91 5.73 -8.48
N LEU A 215 9.97 7.07 -8.38
CA LEU A 215 10.20 7.93 -9.52
C LEU A 215 11.56 7.62 -10.17
N LEU A 216 11.58 7.53 -11.50
CA LEU A 216 12.76 7.15 -12.28
C LEU A 216 13.33 5.78 -11.89
N LYS A 217 12.47 4.85 -11.45
CA LYS A 217 12.90 3.45 -11.28
C LYS A 217 13.38 2.86 -12.60
N HIS A 218 14.31 1.92 -12.53
CA HIS A 218 14.62 1.08 -13.67
C HIS A 218 13.35 0.29 -14.08
N PRO A 219 13.01 0.19 -15.38
CA PRO A 219 11.93 -0.67 -15.84
C PRO A 219 12.08 -2.09 -15.32
N GLY A 220 10.98 -2.69 -14.88
CA GLY A 220 10.98 -4.01 -14.23
C GLY A 220 11.38 -4.00 -12.76
N ARG A 221 11.70 -2.85 -12.14
CA ARG A 221 11.92 -2.76 -10.69
C ARG A 221 10.59 -2.96 -9.95
N ILE A 222 10.58 -3.99 -9.11
CA ILE A 222 9.45 -4.37 -8.27
C ILE A 222 9.68 -3.86 -6.85
N GLY A 223 8.69 -3.17 -6.28
CA GLY A 223 8.65 -2.74 -4.89
C GLY A 223 8.04 -3.78 -3.95
N GLN A 224 7.62 -3.36 -2.76
CA GLN A 224 7.03 -4.23 -1.73
C GLN A 224 5.60 -4.69 -2.04
N ALA A 225 4.84 -3.88 -2.78
CA ALA A 225 3.39 -4.07 -2.94
C ALA A 225 2.99 -5.47 -3.46
N PRO A 226 3.70 -6.12 -4.40
CA PRO A 226 3.31 -7.42 -4.91
C PRO A 226 4.05 -8.58 -4.23
N ILE A 227 4.89 -8.29 -3.23
CA ILE A 227 5.71 -9.28 -2.55
C ILE A 227 4.96 -9.80 -1.34
N TYR A 228 4.71 -11.11 -1.35
CA TYR A 228 4.03 -11.81 -0.28
C TYR A 228 4.72 -11.56 1.08
N GLY A 229 3.95 -11.06 2.05
CA GLY A 229 4.45 -10.73 3.39
C GLY A 229 5.15 -9.38 3.53
N ALA A 230 5.37 -8.62 2.45
CA ALA A 230 6.01 -7.30 2.53
C ALA A 230 5.01 -6.15 2.43
N GLY A 231 4.13 -6.15 1.42
CA GLY A 231 3.23 -5.03 1.13
C GLY A 231 1.91 -5.06 1.90
N CYS A 232 1.32 -6.25 2.06
CA CYS A 232 0.07 -6.45 2.78
C CYS A 232 0.01 -7.82 3.44
N TRP A 233 -0.86 -7.97 4.44
CA TRP A 233 -1.15 -9.24 5.10
C TRP A 233 -2.58 -9.27 5.61
N ALA A 234 -3.24 -10.42 5.53
CA ALA A 234 -4.54 -10.66 6.15
C ALA A 234 -4.62 -12.13 6.59
N ALA A 235 -5.11 -12.36 7.80
CA ALA A 235 -5.32 -13.69 8.32
C ALA A 235 -6.45 -13.67 9.36
N ASN A 236 -7.45 -14.53 9.16
CA ASN A 236 -8.50 -14.73 10.13
C ASN A 236 -7.94 -15.40 11.40
N SER A 237 -8.67 -15.20 12.49
CA SER A 237 -8.52 -15.97 13.72
C SER A 237 -8.59 -17.48 13.45
N LEU A 238 -7.79 -18.25 14.19
CA LEU A 238 -7.87 -19.71 14.22
C LEU A 238 -8.75 -20.22 15.38
N ASP A 239 -8.92 -19.41 16.44
CA ASP A 239 -9.69 -19.71 17.64
C ASP A 239 -9.98 -18.44 18.46
N GLU A 240 -10.87 -18.54 19.46
CA GLU A 240 -11.31 -17.39 20.27
C GLU A 240 -10.18 -16.64 21.01
N SER A 241 -9.01 -17.27 21.21
CA SER A 241 -7.86 -16.66 21.89
C SER A 241 -7.01 -15.78 20.98
N ARG A 242 -7.18 -15.89 19.65
CA ARG A 242 -6.40 -15.17 18.65
C ARG A 242 -7.31 -14.24 17.82
N PRO A 243 -7.03 -12.94 17.71
CA PRO A 243 -7.80 -12.05 16.84
C PRO A 243 -7.51 -12.33 15.36
N SER A 244 -8.44 -12.04 14.46
CA SER A 244 -8.13 -11.84 13.04
C SER A 244 -7.31 -10.57 12.87
N VAL A 245 -6.34 -10.53 11.96
CA VAL A 245 -5.52 -9.34 11.72
C VAL A 245 -5.34 -9.04 10.25
N ALA A 246 -5.29 -7.75 9.93
CA ALA A 246 -4.93 -7.27 8.59
C ALA A 246 -4.02 -6.05 8.70
N CYS A 247 -3.05 -5.94 7.79
CA CYS A 247 -2.22 -4.75 7.68
C CYS A 247 -1.82 -4.46 6.23
N THR A 248 -1.60 -3.18 5.93
CA THR A 248 -1.15 -2.68 4.63
C THR A 248 -0.11 -1.57 4.84
N VAL A 249 0.87 -1.49 3.94
CA VAL A 249 2.16 -0.83 4.19
C VAL A 249 2.50 0.19 3.10
N SER A 250 3.16 1.27 3.49
CA SER A 250 3.74 2.29 2.60
C SER A 250 5.18 2.60 3.01
N GLY A 251 6.03 3.01 2.06
CA GLY A 251 7.40 3.46 2.34
C GLY A 251 8.39 2.95 1.31
N VAL A 252 9.67 2.92 1.68
CA VAL A 252 10.75 2.50 0.75
C VAL A 252 10.71 0.99 0.54
N GLY A 253 10.27 0.57 -0.64
CA GLY A 253 10.00 -0.83 -0.96
C GLY A 253 11.13 -1.80 -0.63
N GLU A 254 12.38 -1.45 -0.91
CA GLU A 254 13.56 -2.29 -0.64
C GLU A 254 13.70 -2.61 0.86
N TYR A 255 13.39 -1.65 1.73
CA TYR A 255 13.53 -1.83 3.18
C TYR A 255 12.39 -2.65 3.76
N LEU A 256 11.18 -2.43 3.23
CA LEU A 256 9.98 -3.18 3.60
C LEU A 256 10.08 -4.65 3.17
N MET A 257 10.64 -4.93 1.98
CA MET A 257 10.91 -6.30 1.53
C MET A 257 11.97 -6.98 2.40
N LYS A 258 13.10 -6.31 2.68
CA LYS A 258 14.19 -6.86 3.50
C LYS A 258 13.76 -7.24 4.93
N THR A 259 12.67 -6.65 5.42
CA THR A 259 12.16 -6.86 6.79
C THR A 259 10.90 -7.72 6.83
N MET A 260 10.39 -8.20 5.69
CA MET A 260 9.10 -8.92 5.62
C MET A 260 7.99 -8.17 6.37
N PHE A 261 7.94 -6.85 6.13
CA PHE A 261 7.35 -5.87 7.04
C PHE A 261 5.90 -6.18 7.43
N ALA A 262 5.02 -6.48 6.47
CA ALA A 262 3.61 -6.75 6.74
C ALA A 262 3.42 -8.03 7.57
N LYS A 263 4.13 -9.11 7.23
CA LYS A 263 4.07 -10.39 7.94
C LYS A 263 4.62 -10.29 9.35
N GLU A 264 5.73 -9.57 9.55
CA GLU A 264 6.29 -9.34 10.89
C GLU A 264 5.36 -8.45 11.73
N CYS A 265 4.77 -7.40 11.13
CA CYS A 265 3.75 -6.59 11.81
C CYS A 265 2.57 -7.44 12.27
N SER A 266 2.05 -8.32 11.39
CA SER A 266 0.97 -9.24 11.74
C SER A 266 1.37 -10.19 12.87
N THR A 267 2.59 -10.73 12.83
CA THR A 267 3.12 -11.62 13.88
C THR A 267 3.12 -10.91 15.24
N THR A 268 3.64 -9.69 15.32
CA THR A 268 3.66 -8.91 16.57
C THR A 268 2.25 -8.52 17.05
N LEU A 269 1.31 -8.26 16.14
CA LEU A 269 -0.09 -7.99 16.50
C LEU A 269 -0.78 -9.17 17.19
N TYR A 270 -0.39 -10.41 16.86
CA TYR A 270 -0.88 -11.60 17.54
C TYR A 270 -0.30 -11.78 18.94
N GLU A 271 0.97 -11.46 19.13
CA GLU A 271 1.70 -11.67 20.38
C GLU A 271 1.33 -10.66 21.48
N LYS A 272 0.74 -9.52 21.10
CA LYS A 272 0.52 -8.37 21.98
C LYS A 272 -0.96 -8.10 22.17
N TYR A 273 -1.33 -7.62 23.36
CA TYR A 273 -2.72 -7.42 23.74
C TYR A 273 -3.43 -6.36 22.89
N ASN A 274 -2.87 -5.15 22.74
CA ASN A 274 -3.48 -4.07 21.95
C ASN A 274 -2.62 -3.67 20.75
N CYS A 275 -3.25 -3.09 19.72
CA CYS A 275 -2.56 -2.69 18.49
C CYS A 275 -1.46 -1.65 18.70
N VAL A 276 -1.69 -0.65 19.54
CA VAL A 276 -0.77 0.50 19.69
C VAL A 276 0.57 0.05 20.27
N SER A 277 0.57 -0.73 21.35
CA SER A 277 1.81 -1.29 21.91
C SER A 277 2.48 -2.27 20.95
N ALA A 278 1.70 -3.06 20.21
CA ALA A 278 2.23 -3.99 19.23
C ALA A 278 2.98 -3.26 18.12
N LEU A 279 2.40 -2.18 17.58
CA LEU A 279 3.03 -1.37 16.55
C LEU A 279 4.28 -0.65 17.08
N TYR A 280 4.31 -0.26 18.35
CA TYR A 280 5.49 0.38 18.95
C TYR A 280 6.69 -0.57 18.99
N ASP A 281 6.50 -1.75 19.56
CA ASP A 281 7.55 -2.77 19.65
C ASP A 281 7.98 -3.22 18.26
N PHE A 282 7.01 -3.48 17.36
CA PHE A 282 7.27 -3.85 15.97
C PHE A 282 8.11 -2.80 15.23
N PHE A 283 7.70 -1.53 15.23
CA PHE A 283 8.42 -0.50 14.48
C PHE A 283 9.85 -0.32 15.00
N LYS A 284 10.00 -0.35 16.33
CA LYS A 284 11.31 -0.21 16.95
C LYS A 284 12.20 -1.41 16.66
N GLU A 285 11.78 -2.61 17.06
CA GLU A 285 12.64 -3.79 17.08
C GLU A 285 12.78 -4.47 15.72
N LYS A 286 11.71 -4.48 14.91
CA LYS A 286 11.65 -5.23 13.65
C LYS A 286 11.97 -4.37 12.43
N TYR A 287 11.90 -3.05 12.54
CA TYR A 287 12.20 -2.13 11.44
C TYR A 287 13.38 -1.19 11.75
N LEU A 288 13.24 -0.29 12.73
CA LEU A 288 14.25 0.73 13.02
C LEU A 288 15.58 0.10 13.49
N ASP A 289 15.52 -0.87 14.39
CA ASP A 289 16.70 -1.58 14.93
C ASP A 289 17.04 -2.84 14.13
N SER A 290 16.39 -3.04 12.97
CA SER A 290 16.56 -4.25 12.16
C SER A 290 17.98 -4.41 11.64
N ILE A 291 18.56 -5.60 11.87
CA ILE A 291 19.90 -5.96 11.36
C ILE A 291 19.97 -5.92 9.82
N PHE A 292 18.83 -6.09 9.13
CA PHE A 292 18.74 -6.04 7.68
C PHE A 292 18.87 -4.61 7.13
N LEU A 293 18.71 -3.59 7.99
CA LEU A 293 18.77 -2.17 7.68
C LEU A 293 19.89 -1.45 8.45
N LYS A 294 20.89 -2.19 8.95
CA LYS A 294 21.99 -1.62 9.76
C LYS A 294 22.85 -0.57 9.04
N ASN A 295 22.91 -0.63 7.71
CA ASN A 295 23.69 0.27 6.86
C ASN A 295 22.79 1.23 6.07
N VAL A 296 21.60 1.53 6.59
CA VAL A 296 20.63 2.44 5.97
C VAL A 296 20.47 3.64 6.88
N ASP A 297 20.89 4.82 6.40
CA ASP A 297 20.89 6.05 7.18
C ASP A 297 19.47 6.58 7.41
N SER A 298 18.66 6.63 6.35
CA SER A 298 17.26 7.07 6.42
C SER A 298 16.30 5.93 6.12
N LYS A 299 15.49 5.58 7.12
CA LYS A 299 14.47 4.52 7.03
C LYS A 299 13.12 5.22 6.97
N SER A 300 12.26 4.88 6.03
CA SER A 300 10.92 5.47 5.92
C SER A 300 9.88 4.38 5.69
N ALA A 301 8.91 4.30 6.60
CA ALA A 301 7.81 3.35 6.53
C ALA A 301 6.55 3.93 7.18
N GLY A 302 5.42 3.34 6.83
CA GLY A 302 4.16 3.45 7.54
C GLY A 302 3.30 2.22 7.33
N VAL A 303 2.39 1.97 8.27
CA VAL A 303 1.50 0.82 8.29
C VAL A 303 0.14 1.22 8.84
N LEU A 304 -0.90 0.68 8.24
CA LEU A 304 -2.26 0.68 8.76
C LEU A 304 -2.59 -0.75 9.15
N ALA A 305 -3.06 -0.96 10.38
CA ALA A 305 -3.26 -2.27 10.98
C ALA A 305 -4.62 -2.38 11.68
N LEU A 306 -5.18 -3.58 11.64
CA LEU A 306 -6.47 -3.92 12.23
C LEU A 306 -6.36 -5.23 13.01
N LYS A 307 -6.97 -5.27 14.19
CA LYS A 307 -7.29 -6.50 14.94
C LYS A 307 -8.81 -6.60 15.08
N HIS A 308 -9.37 -7.77 14.79
CA HIS A 308 -10.78 -8.08 14.99
C HIS A 308 -10.90 -9.30 15.92
N TYR A 309 -11.69 -9.18 16.97
CA TYR A 309 -11.81 -10.18 18.02
C TYR A 309 -13.12 -10.99 17.90
N ALA A 310 -13.17 -12.18 18.52
CA ALA A 310 -14.36 -13.05 18.51
C ALA A 310 -15.61 -12.39 19.12
N ASN A 311 -15.44 -11.41 20.02
CA ASN A 311 -16.54 -10.61 20.57
C ASN A 311 -17.04 -9.51 19.61
N ASN A 312 -16.58 -9.51 18.35
CA ASN A 312 -16.87 -8.54 17.30
C ASN A 312 -16.34 -7.12 17.55
N SER A 313 -15.48 -6.93 18.56
CA SER A 313 -14.76 -5.67 18.72
C SER A 313 -13.61 -5.56 17.73
N CYS A 314 -13.28 -4.34 17.33
CA CYS A 314 -12.22 -4.06 16.38
C CYS A 314 -11.28 -2.98 16.92
N GLU A 315 -9.98 -3.15 16.70
CA GLU A 315 -8.96 -2.12 16.97
C GLU A 315 -8.32 -1.71 15.66
N LEU A 316 -8.33 -0.42 15.37
CA LEU A 316 -7.53 0.16 14.29
C LEU A 316 -6.29 0.81 14.91
N ALA A 317 -5.14 0.63 14.26
CA ALA A 317 -3.95 1.41 14.57
C ALA A 317 -3.17 1.74 13.31
N TRP A 318 -2.33 2.76 13.42
CA TRP A 318 -1.37 3.11 12.39
C TRP A 318 -0.05 3.49 13.03
N ALA A 319 1.04 3.26 12.30
CA ALA A 319 2.36 3.73 12.69
C ALA A 319 3.14 4.21 11.48
N HIS A 320 3.95 5.26 11.62
CA HIS A 320 4.88 5.71 10.58
C HIS A 320 6.04 6.51 11.17
N ASN A 321 7.19 6.55 10.50
CA ASN A 321 8.31 7.43 10.87
C ASN A 321 8.59 8.51 9.81
N THR A 322 7.62 8.73 8.91
CA THR A 322 7.64 9.76 7.87
C THR A 322 6.98 11.06 8.37
N LYS A 323 7.14 12.16 7.63
CA LYS A 323 6.56 13.47 8.01
C LYS A 323 5.05 13.42 8.20
N THR A 324 4.36 12.67 7.34
CA THR A 324 2.91 12.57 7.35
C THR A 324 2.43 11.21 6.82
N MET A 325 1.34 10.72 7.38
CA MET A 325 0.54 9.63 6.82
C MET A 325 -0.93 10.04 6.85
N ILE A 326 -1.61 10.00 5.70
CA ILE A 326 -3.03 10.32 5.61
C ILE A 326 -3.83 9.03 5.51
N LEU A 327 -4.85 8.92 6.35
CA LEU A 327 -5.71 7.75 6.42
C LEU A 327 -7.18 8.13 6.57
N GLY A 328 -8.05 7.23 6.14
CA GLY A 328 -9.48 7.31 6.32
C GLY A 328 -10.04 5.99 6.81
N TYR A 329 -11.14 6.03 7.55
CA TYR A 329 -11.81 4.82 8.03
C TYR A 329 -13.28 5.07 8.29
N GLY A 330 -14.07 4.01 8.28
CA GLY A 330 -15.50 4.07 8.58
C GLY A 330 -16.11 2.69 8.68
N SER A 331 -17.41 2.64 8.94
CA SER A 331 -18.11 1.37 9.11
C SER A 331 -19.54 1.44 8.59
N THR A 332 -20.17 0.28 8.41
CA THR A 332 -21.58 0.17 8.04
C THR A 332 -22.52 0.83 9.05
N LYS A 333 -22.11 0.94 10.34
CA LYS A 333 -22.81 1.72 11.38
C LYS A 333 -22.44 3.21 11.35
N ARG A 334 -21.18 3.55 11.08
CA ARG A 334 -20.67 4.93 10.94
C ARG A 334 -20.40 5.23 9.47
N ARG A 335 -21.48 5.44 8.71
CA ARG A 335 -21.43 5.58 7.24
C ARG A 335 -20.68 6.81 6.74
N LYS A 336 -20.51 7.85 7.56
CA LYS A 336 -19.71 9.03 7.23
C LYS A 336 -18.25 8.77 7.64
N PRO A 337 -17.31 8.57 6.69
CA PRO A 337 -15.94 8.22 7.03
C PRO A 337 -15.23 9.36 7.77
N THR A 338 -14.38 8.97 8.71
CA THR A 338 -13.40 9.85 9.34
C THR A 338 -12.14 9.85 8.50
N CYS A 339 -11.46 11.00 8.41
CA CYS A 339 -10.10 11.06 7.89
C CYS A 339 -9.24 11.90 8.81
N LEU A 340 -7.96 11.55 8.89
CA LEU A 340 -6.98 12.27 9.68
C LEU A 340 -5.65 12.34 8.96
N VAL A 341 -4.87 13.34 9.30
CA VAL A 341 -3.46 13.49 8.91
C VAL A 341 -2.65 13.19 10.15
N SER A 342 -1.99 12.04 10.17
CA SER A 342 -1.01 11.71 11.20
C SER A 342 0.28 12.44 10.86
N MET A 343 0.73 13.34 11.73
CA MET A 343 1.92 14.17 11.50
C MET A 343 3.03 13.82 12.49
N GLN A 344 4.27 13.83 12.02
CA GLN A 344 5.44 13.78 12.88
C GLN A 344 5.65 15.16 13.52
N PRO A 345 5.68 15.28 14.86
CA PRO A 345 6.04 16.52 15.52
C PRO A 345 7.47 16.96 15.14
N GLU A 346 7.70 18.27 15.03
CA GLU A 346 8.99 18.82 14.60
C GLU A 346 10.18 18.37 15.46
N TYR A 347 9.94 18.06 16.73
CA TYR A 347 10.96 17.62 17.71
C TYR A 347 11.19 16.10 17.74
N ALA A 348 10.48 15.32 16.91
CA ALA A 348 10.49 13.85 16.96
C ALA A 348 11.12 13.22 15.71
N SER A 349 12.18 13.83 15.16
CA SER A 349 12.98 13.22 14.09
C SER A 349 13.41 11.81 14.50
N ASP A 350 13.26 10.86 13.58
CA ASP A 350 13.68 9.45 13.72
C ASP A 350 12.85 8.56 14.67
N LYS A 351 11.72 9.06 15.20
CA LYS A 351 10.77 8.23 15.97
C LYS A 351 9.55 7.82 15.15
N ALA A 352 9.04 6.62 15.44
CA ALA A 352 7.74 6.19 14.95
C ALA A 352 6.62 6.94 15.68
N ILE A 353 5.69 7.49 14.92
CA ILE A 353 4.41 8.04 15.36
C ILE A 353 3.39 6.93 15.30
N ILE A 354 2.60 6.79 16.37
CA ILE A 354 1.62 5.72 16.49
C ILE A 354 0.32 6.33 16.97
N GLY A 355 -0.76 5.97 16.30
CA GLY A 355 -2.11 6.26 16.73
C GLY A 355 -2.98 5.03 16.66
N GLY A 356 -4.13 5.09 17.31
CA GLY A 356 -5.10 4.02 17.28
C GLY A 356 -6.47 4.45 17.75
N GLU A 357 -7.46 3.67 17.37
CA GLU A 357 -8.87 3.88 17.64
C GLU A 357 -9.48 2.52 18.05
N LYS A 358 -10.22 2.50 19.16
CA LYS A 358 -11.07 1.36 19.50
C LYS A 358 -12.43 1.55 18.82
N LEU A 359 -12.83 0.57 18.04
CA LEU A 359 -14.04 0.59 17.25
C LEU A 359 -15.02 -0.40 17.89
N LEU A 360 -16.09 0.15 18.46
CA LEU A 360 -17.10 -0.55 19.27
C LEU A 360 -17.83 -1.68 18.52
#